data_AF-A0A8T6LMP9-F1
#
_entry.id   AF-A0A8T6LMP9-F1
#
_cell.length_a   1.000
_cell.length_b   1.000
_cell.length_c   1.000
_cell.angle_alpha   90.00
_cell.angle_beta   90.00
_cell.angle_gamma   90.00
#
_symmetry.space_group_name_H-M   'P 1'
#
loop_
_entity.id
_entity.type
_entity.pdbx_description
1 polymer ?
#
loop_
_entity_poly.entity_id
_entity_poly.type
_entity_poly.pdbx_seq_one_letter_code
_entity_poly.pdbx_strand_id
1 'polypeptide(L)'
;MPPARTGYSATQIALHWVIAVLVVAQVVLHEGMHAAYREARGGPAATEAESLMADLHVAGGIAVFLLALLRVALRLRRGAPSPPAEERA
;
A
#
# COMPACT_ATOMS: atom_id res chain seq x y z
N MET A 1 15.99 14.48 -29.36
CA MET A 1 15.41 14.28 -28.01
C MET A 1 14.61 12.97 -28.04
N PRO A 2 14.85 12.02 -27.11
CA PRO A 2 13.96 10.86 -27.00
C PRO A 2 12.53 11.34 -26.72
N PRO A 3 11.50 10.68 -27.28
CA PRO A 3 10.12 11.10 -27.12
C PRO A 3 9.76 11.17 -25.62
N ALA A 4 9.14 12.27 -25.21
CA ALA A 4 8.62 12.42 -23.86
C ALA A 4 7.57 11.33 -23.60
N ARG A 5 7.67 10.62 -22.47
CA ARG A 5 6.66 9.62 -22.09
C ARG A 5 5.35 10.33 -21.75
N THR A 6 4.29 10.00 -22.49
CA THR A 6 2.96 10.61 -22.38
C THR A 6 2.08 10.03 -21.26
N GLY A 7 2.60 9.13 -20.42
CA GLY A 7 1.83 8.54 -19.32
C GLY A 7 2.55 7.43 -18.56
N TYR A 8 1.94 6.96 -17.48
CA TYR A 8 2.40 5.79 -16.73
C TYR A 8 2.20 4.50 -17.55
N SER A 9 3.09 3.53 -17.40
CA SER A 9 2.91 2.22 -18.04
C SER A 9 1.76 1.45 -17.39
N ALA A 10 1.14 0.52 -18.12
CA ALA A 10 0.07 -0.35 -17.59
C ALA A 10 0.48 -1.04 -16.27
N THR A 11 1.74 -1.50 -16.17
CA THR A 11 2.28 -2.07 -14.92
C THR A 11 2.29 -1.08 -13.74
N GLN A 12 2.62 0.19 -13.97
CA GLN A 12 2.65 1.20 -12.89
C GLN A 12 1.23 1.52 -12.40
N ILE A 13 0.26 1.54 -13.32
CA ILE A 13 -1.15 1.74 -13.00
C ILE A 13 -1.70 0.53 -12.24
N ALA A 14 -1.47 -0.69 -12.72
CA ALA A 14 -1.91 -1.91 -12.03
C ALA A 14 -1.30 -2.01 -10.62
N LEU A 15 0.01 -1.79 -10.47
CA LEU A 15 0.69 -1.79 -9.18
C LEU A 15 0.11 -0.73 -8.23
N HIS A 16 -0.31 0.43 -8.74
CA HIS A 16 -0.99 1.44 -7.94
C HIS A 16 -2.29 0.92 -7.33
N TRP A 17 -3.15 0.39 -8.18
CA TRP A 17 -4.49 -0.03 -7.77
C TRP A 17 -4.45 -1.26 -6.87
N VAL A 18 -3.52 -2.19 -7.10
CA VAL A 18 -3.28 -3.31 -6.17
C VAL A 18 -2.91 -2.80 -4.78
N ILE A 19 -1.94 -1.88 -4.69
CA ILE A 19 -1.55 -1.28 -3.40
C ILE A 19 -2.74 -0.55 -2.76
N ALA A 20 -3.52 0.21 -3.53
CA ALA A 20 -4.67 0.94 -3.02
C ALA A 20 -5.74 0.00 -2.43
N VAL A 21 -6.09 -1.08 -3.14
CA VAL A 21 -7.04 -2.09 -2.65
C VAL A 21 -6.52 -2.76 -1.38
N LEU A 22 -5.24 -3.13 -1.35
CA LEU A 22 -4.63 -3.70 -0.14
C LEU A 22 -4.71 -2.73 1.05
N VAL A 23 -4.43 -1.44 0.84
CA VAL A 23 -4.55 -0.41 1.88
C VAL A 23 -5.99 -0.27 2.37
N VAL A 24 -6.99 -0.30 1.47
CA VAL A 24 -8.41 -0.29 1.88
C VAL A 24 -8.73 -1.52 2.74
N ALA A 25 -8.25 -2.71 2.36
CA ALA A 25 -8.41 -3.90 3.19
C ALA A 25 -7.76 -3.73 4.58
N GLN A 26 -6.59 -3.10 4.67
CA GLN A 26 -5.94 -2.80 5.96
C GLN A 26 -6.79 -1.88 6.86
N VAL A 27 -7.47 -0.89 6.27
CA VAL A 27 -8.40 -0.01 7.01
C VAL A 27 -9.60 -0.80 7.53
N VAL A 28 -10.14 -1.75 6.77
CA VAL A 28 -11.24 -2.61 7.25
C VAL A 28 -10.77 -3.54 8.37
N LEU A 29 -9.54 -4.06 8.29
CA LEU A 29 -8.97 -5.03 9.25
C LEU A 29 -8.38 -4.38 10.52
N HIS A 30 -8.47 -3.06 10.69
CA HIS A 30 -7.78 -2.34 11.76
C HIS A 30 -8.20 -2.78 13.18
N GLU A 31 -9.43 -3.25 13.37
CA GLU A 31 -9.93 -3.69 14.69
C GLU A 31 -9.12 -4.84 15.29
N GLY A 32 -8.60 -5.76 14.45
CA GLY A 32 -7.72 -6.81 14.93
C GLY A 32 -6.45 -6.27 15.61
N MET A 33 -5.88 -5.18 15.09
CA MET A 33 -4.73 -4.52 15.71
C MET A 33 -5.08 -3.82 17.03
N HIS A 34 -6.28 -3.25 17.15
CA HIS A 34 -6.76 -2.69 18.43
C HIS A 34 -6.91 -3.77 19.48
N ALA A 35 -7.46 -4.93 19.10
CA ALA A 35 -7.60 -6.09 19.98
C ALA A 35 -6.24 -6.65 20.43
N ALA A 36 -5.33 -6.88 19.48
CA ALA A 36 -3.98 -7.37 19.78
C ALA A 36 -3.21 -6.39 20.68
N TYR A 37 -3.33 -5.07 20.43
CA TYR A 37 -2.71 -4.07 21.30
C TYR A 37 -3.29 -4.06 22.71
N ARG A 38 -4.63 -4.17 22.84
CA ARG A 38 -5.32 -4.26 24.13
C ARG A 38 -4.86 -5.47 24.94
N GLU A 39 -4.81 -6.65 24.32
CA GLU A 39 -4.31 -7.87 24.95
C GLU A 39 -2.85 -7.71 25.39
N ALA A 40 -1.98 -7.18 24.51
CA ALA A 40 -0.57 -6.92 24.84
C ALA A 40 -0.37 -5.95 26.01
N ARG A 41 -1.38 -5.13 26.33
CA ARG A 41 -1.40 -4.21 27.49
C ARG A 41 -2.02 -4.83 28.74
N GLY A 42 -2.24 -6.14 28.77
CA GLY A 42 -2.86 -6.85 29.89
C GLY A 42 -4.39 -6.77 29.92
N GLY A 43 -5.01 -6.33 28.82
CA GLY A 43 -6.45 -6.39 28.64
C GLY A 43 -6.96 -7.81 28.33
N PRO A 44 -8.27 -7.96 28.10
CA PRO A 44 -8.85 -9.24 27.71
C PRO A 44 -8.22 -9.80 26.43
N ALA A 45 -8.11 -11.12 26.35
CA ALA A 45 -7.63 -11.82 25.17
C ALA A 45 -8.49 -11.51 23.94
N ALA A 46 -7.83 -11.42 22.77
CA ALA A 46 -8.52 -11.29 21.49
C ALA A 46 -9.33 -12.56 21.18
N THR A 47 -10.50 -12.37 20.58
CA THR A 47 -11.26 -13.47 19.98
C THR A 47 -10.51 -14.07 18.79
N GLU A 48 -10.82 -15.30 18.40
CA GLU A 48 -10.20 -15.94 17.22
C GLU A 48 -10.36 -15.09 15.95
N ALA A 49 -11.52 -14.43 15.78
CA ALA A 49 -11.77 -13.55 14.65
C ALA A 49 -10.89 -12.28 14.69
N GLU A 50 -10.73 -11.65 15.86
CA GLU A 50 -9.84 -10.49 16.03
C GLU A 50 -8.38 -10.86 15.77
N SER A 51 -7.94 -12.03 16.27
CA SER A 51 -6.59 -12.55 16.01
C SER A 51 -6.34 -12.80 14.53
N LEU A 52 -7.31 -13.42 13.83
CA LEU A 52 -7.22 -13.60 12.38
C LEU A 52 -7.17 -12.25 11.65
N MET A 53 -7.95 -11.25 12.06
CA MET A 53 -7.89 -9.91 11.47
C MET A 53 -6.53 -9.25 11.70
N ALA A 54 -5.93 -9.42 12.88
CA ALA A 54 -4.59 -8.91 13.19
C ALA A 54 -3.53 -9.58 12.30
N ASP A 55 -3.57 -10.90 12.14
CA ASP A 55 -2.64 -11.64 11.28
C ASP A 55 -2.76 -11.20 9.81
N LEU A 56 -3.99 -11.05 9.30
CA LEU A 56 -4.25 -10.55 7.95
C LEU A 56 -3.80 -9.09 7.78
N HIS A 57 -3.95 -8.26 8.82
CA HIS A 57 -3.44 -6.91 8.82
C HIS A 57 -1.91 -6.93 8.72
N VAL A 58 -1.20 -7.64 9.62
CA VAL A 58 0.27 -7.68 9.60
C VAL A 58 0.81 -8.23 8.27
N ALA A 59 0.29 -9.36 7.79
CA ALA A 59 0.71 -9.94 6.52
C ALA A 59 0.42 -9.01 5.33
N GLY A 60 -0.76 -8.38 5.30
CA GLY A 60 -1.12 -7.42 4.26
C GLY A 60 -0.31 -6.13 4.31
N GLY A 61 0.02 -5.62 5.51
CA GLY A 61 0.89 -4.48 5.71
C GLY A 61 2.31 -4.72 5.20
N ILE A 62 2.86 -5.92 5.45
CA ILE A 62 4.15 -6.34 4.88
C ILE A 62 4.08 -6.38 3.36
N ALA A 63 3.01 -6.95 2.78
CA ALA A 63 2.83 -6.99 1.34
C ALA A 63 2.75 -5.56 0.73
N VAL A 64 1.99 -4.65 1.35
CA VAL A 64 1.92 -3.24 0.95
C VAL A 64 3.30 -2.60 1.00
N PHE A 65 4.07 -2.80 2.08
CA PHE A 65 5.41 -2.24 2.22
C PHE A 65 6.34 -2.69 1.08
N LEU A 66 6.41 -3.99 0.81
CA LEU A 66 7.25 -4.54 -0.26
C LEU A 66 6.82 -4.04 -1.66
N LEU A 67 5.51 -4.00 -1.93
CA LEU A 67 4.98 -3.47 -3.19
C LEU A 67 5.23 -1.96 -3.33
N ALA A 68 5.18 -1.20 -2.24
CA ALA A 68 5.51 0.22 -2.23
C ALA A 68 7.00 0.45 -2.54
N LEU A 69 7.91 -0.35 -1.97
CA LEU A 69 9.32 -0.32 -2.33
C LEU A 69 9.53 -0.62 -3.82
N LEU A 70 8.88 -1.67 -4.34
CA LEU A 70 8.92 -1.99 -5.77
C LEU A 70 8.40 -0.83 -6.63
N ARG A 71 7.29 -0.19 -6.22
CA ARG A 71 6.71 0.97 -6.91
C ARG A 71 7.70 2.13 -6.97
N VAL A 72 8.36 2.44 -5.85
CA VAL A 72 9.39 3.50 -5.77
C VAL A 72 10.57 3.16 -6.68
N ALA A 73 11.09 1.93 -6.62
CA ALA A 73 12.17 1.48 -7.49
C ALA A 73 11.82 1.58 -8.98
N LEU A 74 10.59 1.21 -9.36
CA LEU A 74 10.11 1.36 -10.74
C LEU A 74 9.99 2.83 -11.15
N ARG A 75 9.52 3.71 -10.27
CA ARG A 75 9.46 5.16 -10.53
C ARG A 75 10.84 5.76 -10.72
N LEU A 76 11.84 5.35 -9.94
CA LEU A 76 13.22 5.81 -10.09
C LEU A 76 13.85 5.32 -11.40
N ARG A 77 13.62 4.05 -11.78
CA ARG A 77 14.19 3.45 -13.01
C ARG A 77 13.48 3.89 -14.29
N ARG A 78 12.16 4.07 -14.25
CA ARG A 78 11.31 4.39 -15.41
C ARG A 78 10.85 5.84 -15.42
N GLY A 79 11.30 6.68 -14.50
CA GLY A 79 10.83 8.06 -14.40
C GLY A 79 9.31 8.19 -14.22
N ALA A 80 8.84 9.41 -14.35
CA ALA A 80 7.42 9.75 -14.34
C ALA A 80 7.09 10.52 -15.63
N PRO A 81 5.81 10.59 -16.03
CA PRO A 81 5.38 11.46 -17.12
C PRO A 81 5.82 12.91 -16.82
N SER A 82 6.18 13.65 -17.86
CA SER A 82 6.50 15.08 -17.72
C SER A 82 5.26 15.83 -17.21
N PRO A 83 5.41 16.83 -16.33
CA PRO A 83 4.28 17.68 -15.93
C PRO A 83 3.69 18.40 -17.15
N PRO A 84 2.37 18.69 -17.12
CA PRO A 84 1.67 19.47 -18.15
C PRO A 84 2.40 20.77 -18.48
N ALA A 85 2.29 21.22 -19.73
CA ALA A 85 3.00 22.41 -20.21
C ALA A 85 2.62 23.69 -19.44
N GLU A 86 1.38 23.76 -18.94
CA GLU A 86 0.84 24.89 -18.17
C GLU A 86 1.46 25.04 -16.77
N GLU A 87 2.13 24.00 -16.25
CA GLU A 87 2.71 23.98 -14.91
C GLU A 87 4.19 24.39 -14.88
N ARG A 88 4.74 24.89 -16.01
CA ARG A 88 6.16 25.27 -16.16
C ARG A 88 6.42 26.79 -16.11
N ALA A 89 5.42 27.59 -15.74
CA ALA A 89 5.51 29.06 -15.67
C ALA A 89 6.08 29.54 -14.32
#